data_AF-A0A1H4GMV6-F1
#
_entry.id   AF-A0A1H4GMV6-F1
#
_cell.length_a   1.000
_cell.length_b   1.000
_cell.length_c   1.000
_cell.angle_alpha   90.00
_cell.angle_beta   90.00
_cell.angle_gamma   90.00
#
_symmetry.space_group_name_H-M   'P 1'
#
loop_
_entity.id
_entity.type
_entity.pdbx_description
1 polymer ?
#
loop_
_entity_poly.entity_id
_entity_poly.type
_entity_poly.pdbx_seq_one_letter_code
_entity_poly.pdbx_strand_id
1 'polypeptide(L)'
;MGNSKKRNANECACPLGSGKIYRNYFSNQIKELKQEFEENIFNSEFYRYYRSGRNDRDQTFFRLGNINLYDGLNSFVFEIDHHFSTYYDYKVARIIANDLLQNYLHLKIDSIEDSNFKDEEATKDIFWTSSKNALVELIYAMYASGAVSHGKVGIRKLSMIAQIVFSVSLGDLHHAFHRMKTRAGSRTAFLDHLKISLEEYMDKDL
;
A
#
# COMPACT_ATOMS: atom_id res chain seq x y z
N MET A 1 15.22 26.36 -18.00
CA MET A 1 14.68 25.12 -17.40
C MET A 1 14.14 25.43 -16.01
N GLY A 2 12.86 25.71 -15.87
CA GLY A 2 12.22 25.99 -14.57
C GLY A 2 11.03 25.06 -14.38
N ASN A 3 11.25 23.85 -13.89
CA ASN A 3 10.16 22.99 -13.43
C ASN A 3 9.91 23.26 -11.95
N SER A 4 9.12 24.30 -11.71
CA SER A 4 8.51 24.55 -10.40
C SER A 4 7.51 23.43 -10.13
N LYS A 5 7.89 22.52 -9.23
CA LYS A 5 7.01 21.55 -8.58
C LYS A 5 5.95 22.35 -7.82
N LYS A 6 4.74 22.46 -8.39
CA LYS A 6 3.52 22.71 -7.61
C LYS A 6 3.32 21.51 -6.70
N ARG A 7 3.88 21.55 -5.50
CA ARG A 7 3.49 20.64 -4.41
C ARG A 7 2.13 21.09 -3.93
N ASN A 8 1.20 20.16 -3.86
CA ASN A 8 -0.15 20.38 -3.36
C ASN A 8 -0.05 20.87 -1.91
N ALA A 9 -0.81 21.90 -1.53
CA ALA A 9 -0.71 22.58 -0.23
C ALA A 9 -0.84 21.61 0.97
N ASN A 10 -1.50 20.47 0.79
CA ASN A 10 -1.70 19.44 1.81
C ASN A 10 -0.40 18.69 2.18
N GLU A 11 0.63 18.73 1.33
CA GLU A 11 1.94 18.13 1.62
C GLU A 11 2.82 19.04 2.50
N CYS A 12 2.56 20.35 2.52
CA CYS A 12 3.40 21.33 3.22
C CYS A 12 3.19 21.33 4.74
N ALA A 13 2.01 20.92 5.21
CA ALA A 13 1.67 20.80 6.63
C ALA A 13 1.89 19.38 7.19
N CYS A 14 2.30 18.44 6.34
CA CYS A 14 2.50 17.06 6.72
C CYS A 14 3.75 16.96 7.62
N PRO A 15 3.62 16.50 8.89
CA PRO A 15 4.77 16.37 9.77
C PRO A 15 5.79 15.40 9.16
N LEU A 16 7.04 15.86 9.03
CA LEU A 16 8.17 15.02 8.62
C LEU A 16 8.51 14.08 9.78
N GLY A 17 7.83 12.94 9.88
CA GLY A 17 8.16 11.93 10.88
C GLY A 17 7.45 10.62 10.55
N SER A 18 8.19 9.52 10.49
CA SER A 18 7.64 8.17 10.43
C SER A 18 7.17 7.75 11.82
N GLY A 19 5.89 7.42 11.99
CA GLY A 19 5.38 6.84 13.23
C GLY A 19 3.95 7.27 13.62
N LYS A 20 3.61 7.10 14.91
CA LYS A 20 2.26 7.34 15.47
C LYS A 20 1.72 8.76 15.23
N ILE A 21 2.60 9.76 15.19
CA ILE A 21 2.24 11.17 14.95
C ILE A 21 1.73 11.38 13.53
N TYR A 22 2.38 10.76 12.54
CA TYR A 22 1.97 10.78 11.14
C TYR A 22 0.62 10.09 10.96
N ARG A 23 0.44 8.90 11.55
CA ARG A 23 -0.85 8.20 11.55
C ARG A 23 -1.97 9.05 12.13
N ASN A 24 -1.73 9.69 13.28
CA ASN A 24 -2.73 10.54 13.91
C ASN A 24 -3.10 11.74 13.03
N TYR A 25 -2.12 12.33 12.34
CA TYR A 25 -2.35 13.40 11.38
C TYR A 25 -3.27 12.96 10.22
N PHE A 26 -2.95 11.85 9.53
CA PHE A 26 -3.79 11.35 8.43
C PHE A 26 -5.18 10.92 8.91
N SER A 27 -5.28 10.26 10.06
CA SER A 27 -6.58 9.92 10.66
C SER A 27 -7.42 11.15 10.99
N ASN A 28 -6.81 12.22 11.49
CA ASN A 28 -7.51 13.48 11.75
C ASN A 28 -7.95 14.13 10.43
N GLN A 29 -7.10 14.13 9.40
CA GLN A 29 -7.47 14.64 8.07
C GLN A 29 -8.65 13.86 7.46
N ILE A 30 -8.68 12.54 7.61
CA ILE A 30 -9.84 11.72 7.20
C ILE A 30 -11.09 12.12 7.98
N LYS A 31 -10.97 12.38 9.27
CA LYS A 31 -12.10 12.80 10.11
C LYS A 31 -12.65 14.17 9.69
N GLU A 32 -11.77 15.14 9.48
CA GLU A 32 -12.14 16.49 9.00
C GLU A 32 -12.82 16.40 7.63
N LEU A 33 -12.24 15.61 6.71
CA LEU A 33 -12.81 15.38 5.39
C LEU A 33 -14.21 14.74 5.44
N LYS A 34 -14.42 13.79 6.36
CA LYS A 34 -15.74 13.17 6.57
C LYS A 34 -16.76 14.17 7.10
N GLN A 35 -16.36 14.99 8.08
CA GLN A 35 -17.24 16.01 8.64
C GLN A 35 -17.67 17.03 7.58
N GLU A 36 -16.73 17.56 6.79
CA GLU A 36 -17.04 18.50 5.70
C GLU A 36 -18.00 17.86 4.67
N PHE A 37 -17.78 16.58 4.35
CA PHE A 37 -18.63 15.85 3.41
C PHE A 37 -20.04 15.60 3.95
N GLU A 38 -20.15 15.28 5.24
CA GLU A 38 -21.42 15.07 5.94
C GLU A 38 -22.27 16.35 6.00
N GLU A 39 -21.62 17.48 6.28
CA GLU A 39 -22.25 18.79 6.36
C GLU A 39 -22.74 19.29 4.99
N ASN A 40 -21.99 19.04 3.91
CA ASN A 40 -22.25 19.67 2.61
C ASN A 40 -22.96 18.79 1.57
N ILE A 41 -22.78 17.46 1.62
CA ILE A 41 -23.16 16.57 0.49
C ILE A 41 -23.95 15.35 0.97
N PHE A 42 -23.54 14.68 2.05
CA PHE A 42 -24.06 13.36 2.43
C PHE A 42 -25.58 13.32 2.64
N ASN A 43 -26.12 14.33 3.33
CA ASN A 43 -27.55 14.40 3.65
C ASN A 43 -28.42 14.89 2.48
N SER A 44 -27.84 15.15 1.31
CA SER A 44 -28.59 15.62 0.15
C SER A 44 -29.32 14.48 -0.56
N GLU A 45 -30.55 14.77 -1.02
CA GLU A 45 -31.32 13.86 -1.89
C GLU A 45 -30.53 13.51 -3.16
N PHE A 46 -29.73 14.45 -3.65
CA PHE A 46 -28.83 14.25 -4.78
C PHE A 46 -27.75 13.20 -4.52
N TYR A 47 -27.12 13.21 -3.34
CA TYR A 47 -26.10 12.21 -3.02
C TYR A 47 -26.68 10.79 -3.01
N ARG A 48 -27.87 10.60 -2.41
CA ARG A 48 -28.59 9.33 -2.45
C ARG A 48 -28.94 8.89 -3.88
N TYR A 49 -29.44 9.83 -4.69
CA TYR A 49 -29.70 9.60 -6.11
C TYR A 49 -28.45 9.10 -6.84
N TYR A 50 -27.36 9.88 -6.77
CA TYR A 50 -26.10 9.58 -7.44
C TYR A 50 -25.51 8.23 -7.00
N ARG A 51 -25.46 7.95 -5.70
CA ARG A 51 -24.92 6.67 -5.17
C ARG A 51 -25.76 5.45 -5.52
N SER A 52 -27.05 5.63 -5.79
CA SER A 52 -27.95 4.54 -6.18
C SER A 52 -27.89 4.19 -7.67
N GLY A 53 -27.16 4.95 -8.49
CA GLY A 53 -27.05 4.70 -9.93
C GLY A 53 -28.37 4.86 -10.70
N ARG A 54 -29.31 5.62 -10.14
CA ARG A 54 -30.60 5.91 -10.75
C ARG A 54 -30.45 6.90 -11.90
N ASN A 55 -31.40 6.86 -12.84
CA ASN A 55 -31.49 7.74 -14.00
C ASN A 55 -32.85 8.47 -14.11
N ASP A 56 -33.77 8.24 -13.17
CA ASP A 56 -35.14 8.75 -13.24
C ASP A 56 -35.25 10.27 -13.02
N ARG A 57 -34.19 10.91 -12.52
CA ARG A 57 -34.14 12.36 -12.27
C ARG A 57 -33.03 13.07 -13.05
N ASP A 58 -32.48 12.45 -14.08
CA ASP A 58 -31.40 13.05 -14.88
C ASP A 58 -31.83 14.37 -15.53
N GLN A 59 -33.09 14.45 -15.98
CA GLN A 59 -33.65 15.69 -16.53
C GLN A 59 -33.74 16.83 -15.51
N THR A 60 -33.80 16.51 -14.22
CA THR A 60 -33.84 17.50 -13.14
C THR A 60 -32.42 17.90 -12.74
N PHE A 61 -31.50 16.94 -12.61
CA PHE A 61 -30.17 17.20 -12.07
C PHE A 61 -29.11 17.57 -13.12
N PHE A 62 -29.17 17.00 -14.33
CA PHE A 62 -28.11 17.16 -15.33
C PHE A 62 -28.51 18.01 -16.53
N ARG A 63 -29.64 18.72 -16.45
CA ARG A 63 -30.08 19.65 -17.50
C ARG A 63 -29.48 21.04 -17.28
N LEU A 64 -28.81 21.57 -18.30
CA LEU A 64 -28.26 22.93 -18.31
C LEU A 64 -29.34 23.97 -17.99
N GLY A 65 -28.98 24.99 -17.20
CA GLY A 65 -29.87 26.06 -16.77
C GLY A 65 -30.93 25.68 -15.73
N ASN A 66 -31.06 24.40 -15.36
CA ASN A 66 -32.03 23.96 -14.36
C ASN A 66 -31.43 23.95 -12.94
N ILE A 67 -31.23 25.14 -12.37
CA ILE A 67 -30.69 25.31 -11.02
C ILE A 67 -31.84 25.63 -10.07
N ASN A 68 -32.00 24.81 -9.04
CA ASN A 68 -32.87 25.15 -7.93
C ASN A 68 -32.21 26.27 -7.11
N LEU A 69 -32.66 27.52 -7.27
CA LEU A 69 -32.08 28.67 -6.57
C LEU A 69 -32.07 28.49 -5.05
N TYR A 70 -33.04 27.79 -4.47
CA TYR A 70 -33.08 27.52 -3.03
C TYR A 70 -31.92 26.64 -2.54
N ASP A 71 -31.48 25.67 -3.36
CA ASP A 71 -30.32 24.83 -3.08
C ASP A 71 -29.00 25.52 -3.47
N GLY A 72 -29.05 26.46 -4.42
CA GLY A 72 -27.89 27.17 -4.95
C GLY A 72 -27.38 28.34 -4.10
N LEU A 73 -28.23 28.92 -3.25
CA LEU A 73 -27.91 30.11 -2.45
C LEU A 73 -26.78 29.90 -1.42
N ASN A 74 -26.49 28.66 -1.03
CA ASN A 74 -25.43 28.32 -0.07
C ASN A 74 -24.12 27.85 -0.76
N SER A 75 -23.89 28.13 -2.04
CA SER A 75 -22.87 27.38 -2.79
C SER A 75 -22.16 28.11 -3.94
N PHE A 76 -21.13 27.42 -4.47
CA PHE A 76 -20.29 27.61 -5.67
C PHE A 76 -21.07 27.87 -6.98
N VAL A 77 -22.40 27.99 -6.94
CA VAL A 77 -23.26 28.30 -8.09
C VAL A 77 -22.85 29.60 -8.78
N PHE A 78 -22.30 30.56 -8.04
CA PHE A 78 -21.84 31.82 -8.61
C PHE A 78 -20.51 31.69 -9.40
N GLU A 79 -19.79 30.59 -9.23
CA GLU A 79 -18.49 30.34 -9.87
C GLU A 79 -18.59 29.41 -11.10
N ILE A 80 -19.75 28.81 -11.36
CA ILE A 80 -19.96 27.92 -12.51
C ILE A 80 -20.36 28.68 -13.78
N ASP A 81 -19.82 28.26 -14.91
CA ASP A 81 -20.37 28.63 -16.21
C ASP A 81 -21.63 27.81 -16.49
N HIS A 82 -22.77 28.48 -16.40
CA HIS A 82 -24.10 27.88 -16.55
C HIS A 82 -24.38 27.37 -17.97
N HIS A 83 -23.57 27.75 -18.96
CA HIS A 83 -23.66 27.28 -20.33
C HIS A 83 -22.84 26.00 -20.57
N PHE A 84 -21.91 25.68 -19.67
CA PHE A 84 -21.00 24.55 -19.81
C PHE A 84 -21.25 23.44 -18.78
N SER A 85 -21.52 23.82 -17.53
CA SER A 85 -21.64 22.90 -16.40
C SER A 85 -22.95 23.10 -15.67
N THR A 86 -23.50 22.00 -15.15
CA THR A 86 -24.58 22.06 -14.17
C THR A 86 -24.03 22.20 -12.76
N TYR A 87 -24.86 22.72 -11.85
CA TYR A 87 -24.56 22.73 -10.41
C TYR A 87 -24.25 21.33 -9.87
N TYR A 88 -24.92 20.31 -10.41
CA TYR A 88 -24.77 18.93 -9.98
C TYR A 88 -23.49 18.28 -10.51
N ASP A 89 -22.96 18.71 -11.67
CA ASP A 89 -21.63 18.27 -12.14
C ASP A 89 -20.53 18.62 -11.14
N TYR A 90 -20.59 19.81 -10.55
CA TYR A 90 -19.69 20.21 -9.47
C TYR A 90 -19.84 19.30 -8.24
N LYS A 91 -21.08 18.96 -7.85
CA LYS A 91 -21.32 18.02 -6.74
C LYS A 91 -20.76 16.63 -7.04
N VAL A 92 -20.94 16.13 -8.26
CA VAL A 92 -20.38 14.85 -8.71
C VAL A 92 -18.85 14.89 -8.63
N ALA A 93 -18.22 15.95 -9.15
CA ALA A 93 -16.78 16.12 -9.08
C ALA A 93 -16.28 16.11 -7.63
N ARG A 94 -16.98 16.77 -6.69
CA ARG A 94 -16.65 16.73 -5.25
C ARG A 94 -16.78 15.33 -4.66
N ILE A 95 -17.83 14.58 -4.99
CA ILE A 95 -18.01 13.20 -4.52
C ILE A 95 -16.84 12.33 -4.99
N ILE A 96 -16.50 12.39 -6.28
CA ILE A 96 -15.40 11.62 -6.85
C ILE A 96 -14.05 12.03 -6.22
N ALA A 97 -13.80 13.34 -6.08
CA ALA A 97 -12.57 13.83 -5.48
C ALA A 97 -12.43 13.39 -4.02
N ASN A 98 -13.54 13.37 -3.26
CA ASN A 98 -13.57 12.90 -1.88
C ASN A 98 -13.24 11.40 -1.80
N ASP A 99 -13.86 10.56 -2.65
CA ASP A 99 -13.58 9.12 -2.73
C ASP A 99 -12.10 8.86 -3.05
N LEU A 100 -11.54 9.57 -4.04
CA LEU A 100 -10.13 9.46 -4.41
C LEU A 100 -9.19 9.89 -3.28
N LEU A 101 -9.51 10.98 -2.59
CA LEU A 101 -8.70 11.50 -1.51
C LEU A 101 -8.75 10.57 -0.29
N GLN A 102 -9.92 10.05 0.10
CA GLN A 102 -10.03 9.05 1.15
C GLN A 102 -9.18 7.82 0.85
N ASN A 103 -9.27 7.28 -0.37
CA ASN A 103 -8.47 6.13 -0.80
C ASN A 103 -6.97 6.43 -0.70
N TYR A 104 -6.53 7.61 -1.13
CA TYR A 104 -5.13 8.02 -1.01
C TYR A 104 -4.67 8.09 0.46
N LEU A 105 -5.47 8.70 1.34
CA LEU A 105 -5.11 8.82 2.76
C LEU A 105 -5.06 7.45 3.45
N HIS A 106 -5.97 6.53 3.11
CA HIS A 106 -5.95 5.15 3.58
C HIS A 106 -4.70 4.40 3.13
N LEU A 107 -4.37 4.46 1.83
CA LEU A 107 -3.14 3.84 1.31
C LEU A 107 -1.88 4.40 1.99
N LYS A 108 -1.87 5.69 2.35
CA LYS A 108 -0.76 6.29 3.11
C LYS A 108 -0.69 5.72 4.52
N ILE A 109 -1.80 5.52 5.20
CA ILE A 109 -1.82 4.89 6.53
C ILE A 109 -1.32 3.44 6.45
N ASP A 110 -1.83 2.65 5.52
CA ASP A 110 -1.46 1.25 5.35
C ASP A 110 0.04 1.10 5.04
N SER A 111 0.59 2.00 4.21
CA SER A 111 2.03 2.00 3.91
C SER A 111 2.92 2.19 5.14
N ILE A 112 2.42 2.83 6.22
CA ILE A 112 3.14 2.98 7.49
C ILE A 112 3.15 1.65 8.26
N GLU A 113 2.07 0.88 8.20
CA GLU A 113 2.00 -0.43 8.87
C GLU A 113 3.01 -1.40 8.25
N ASP A 114 3.14 -1.40 6.92
CA ASP A 114 4.19 -2.13 6.21
C ASP A 114 5.61 -1.61 6.52
N SER A 115 5.72 -0.32 6.88
CA SER A 115 6.99 0.31 7.28
C SER A 115 7.38 -0.02 8.71
N ASN A 116 6.43 -0.33 9.60
CA ASN A 116 6.73 -0.79 10.96
C ASN A 116 7.32 -2.22 10.96
N PHE A 117 7.07 -3.03 9.93
CA PHE A 117 7.82 -4.27 9.68
C PHE A 117 9.23 -4.03 9.10
N LYS A 118 9.49 -2.80 8.63
CA LYS A 118 10.81 -2.29 8.25
C LYS A 118 11.33 -1.35 9.34
N ASP A 119 11.10 -1.69 10.61
CA ASP A 119 11.87 -1.07 11.66
C ASP A 119 13.33 -1.48 11.41
N GLU A 120 14.11 -0.55 10.85
CA GLU A 120 15.53 -0.72 10.58
C GLU A 120 16.30 -1.03 11.88
N GLU A 121 15.70 -0.79 13.04
CA GLU A 121 16.25 -1.17 14.35
C GLU A 121 16.00 -2.64 14.72
N ALA A 122 14.82 -3.21 14.41
CA ALA A 122 14.55 -4.62 14.69
C ALA A 122 15.28 -5.59 13.73
N THR A 123 15.65 -5.11 12.54
CA THR A 123 16.39 -5.89 11.54
C THR A 123 17.91 -5.77 11.65
N LYS A 124 18.43 -4.82 12.44
CA LYS A 124 19.89 -4.68 12.69
C LYS A 124 20.49 -5.85 13.44
N ASP A 125 19.69 -6.57 14.24
CA ASP A 125 20.18 -7.65 15.09
C ASP A 125 20.14 -9.03 14.39
N ILE A 126 19.54 -9.14 13.21
CA ILE A 126 19.44 -10.40 12.45
C ILE A 126 20.37 -10.35 11.24
N PHE A 127 21.46 -11.12 11.29
CA PHE A 127 22.42 -11.25 10.20
C PHE A 127 22.72 -12.71 9.90
N TRP A 128 22.96 -13.02 8.63
CA TRP A 128 23.39 -14.36 8.22
C TRP A 128 24.82 -14.62 8.69
N THR A 129 25.02 -15.69 9.45
CA THR A 129 26.35 -16.10 9.93
C THR A 129 26.99 -17.22 9.11
N SER A 130 26.19 -17.96 8.34
CA SER A 130 26.69 -19.07 7.52
C SER A 130 27.19 -18.60 6.14
N SER A 131 27.61 -19.52 5.29
CA SER A 131 28.09 -19.19 3.95
C SER A 131 26.96 -18.66 3.04
N LYS A 132 27.29 -17.82 2.06
CA LYS A 132 26.30 -17.38 1.05
C LYS A 132 25.70 -18.56 0.27
N ASN A 133 26.48 -19.63 0.06
CA ASN A 133 25.99 -20.85 -0.58
C ASN A 133 24.93 -21.55 0.28
N ALA A 134 25.09 -21.59 1.60
CA ALA A 134 24.06 -22.14 2.49
C ALA A 134 22.74 -21.36 2.39
N LEU A 135 22.81 -20.03 2.29
CA LEU A 135 21.61 -19.20 2.10
C LEU A 135 20.94 -19.46 0.74
N VAL A 136 21.73 -19.60 -0.33
CA VAL A 136 21.21 -19.96 -1.66
C VAL A 136 20.53 -21.33 -1.64
N GLU A 137 21.11 -22.31 -0.94
CA GLU A 137 20.53 -23.64 -0.78
C GLU A 137 19.17 -23.57 -0.08
N LEU A 138 19.07 -22.82 1.03
CA LEU A 138 17.83 -22.60 1.77
C LEU A 138 16.75 -21.93 0.90
N ILE A 139 17.12 -20.89 0.15
CA ILE A 139 16.20 -20.18 -0.75
C ILE A 139 15.65 -21.13 -1.82
N TYR A 140 16.50 -21.95 -2.43
CA TYR A 140 16.06 -22.93 -3.43
C TYR A 140 15.22 -24.06 -2.82
N ALA A 141 15.50 -24.48 -1.59
CA ALA A 141 14.69 -25.46 -0.87
C ALA A 141 13.27 -24.95 -0.62
N MET A 142 13.15 -23.71 -0.13
CA MET A 142 11.85 -23.04 0.09
C MET A 142 11.08 -22.83 -1.22
N TYR A 143 11.80 -22.51 -2.30
CA TYR A 143 11.20 -22.38 -3.62
C TYR A 143 10.69 -23.73 -4.16
N ALA A 144 11.51 -24.78 -4.07
CA ALA A 144 11.18 -26.10 -4.57
C ALA A 144 10.07 -26.79 -3.76
N SER A 145 10.00 -26.54 -2.44
CA SER A 145 8.94 -27.09 -1.59
C SER A 145 7.58 -26.41 -1.81
N GLY A 146 7.55 -25.21 -2.39
CA GLY A 146 6.32 -24.43 -2.54
C GLY A 146 5.69 -23.98 -1.23
N ALA A 147 6.41 -24.09 -0.10
CA ALA A 147 5.89 -23.81 1.24
C ALA A 147 5.51 -22.34 1.45
N VAL A 148 6.08 -21.42 0.66
CA VAL A 148 5.81 -19.97 0.76
C VAL A 148 4.70 -19.55 -0.20
N SER A 149 3.66 -18.93 0.33
CA SER A 149 2.53 -18.36 -0.43
C SER A 149 1.94 -19.36 -1.45
N HIS A 150 1.84 -20.63 -1.05
CA HIS A 150 1.31 -21.72 -1.88
C HIS A 150 2.06 -21.89 -3.22
N GLY A 151 3.38 -21.70 -3.23
CA GLY A 151 4.23 -21.87 -4.41
C GLY A 151 4.10 -20.78 -5.48
N LYS A 152 3.33 -19.71 -5.22
CA LYS A 152 3.11 -18.61 -6.19
C LYS A 152 4.26 -17.61 -6.26
N VAL A 153 5.27 -17.74 -5.39
CA VAL A 153 6.36 -16.78 -5.28
C VAL A 153 7.55 -17.22 -6.12
N GLY A 154 8.01 -16.33 -7.00
CA GLY A 154 9.21 -16.57 -7.81
C GLY A 154 10.51 -16.49 -6.99
N ILE A 155 11.52 -17.25 -7.42
CA ILE A 155 12.84 -17.34 -6.79
C ILE A 155 13.51 -15.97 -6.57
N ARG A 156 13.33 -15.03 -7.50
CA ARG A 156 13.88 -13.66 -7.39
C ARG A 156 13.30 -12.89 -6.20
N LYS A 157 11.99 -13.03 -5.97
CA LYS A 157 11.30 -12.36 -4.86
C LYS A 157 11.71 -12.97 -3.52
N LEU A 158 11.81 -14.30 -3.44
CA LEU A 158 12.34 -15.00 -2.26
C LEU A 158 13.78 -14.57 -1.95
N SER A 159 14.64 -14.49 -2.96
CA SER A 159 16.01 -14.04 -2.80
C SER A 159 16.10 -12.60 -2.30
N MET A 160 15.29 -11.68 -2.84
CA MET A 160 15.27 -10.29 -2.37
C MET A 160 14.87 -10.20 -0.90
N ILE A 161 13.83 -10.93 -0.49
CA ILE A 161 13.39 -10.98 0.91
C ILE A 161 14.49 -11.52 1.82
N ALA A 162 15.12 -12.64 1.45
CA ALA A 162 16.20 -13.23 2.24
C ALA A 162 17.42 -12.29 2.39
N GLN A 163 17.77 -11.54 1.35
CA GLN A 163 18.86 -10.56 1.40
C GLN A 163 18.56 -9.41 2.36
N ILE A 164 17.31 -8.94 2.39
CA ILE A 164 16.86 -7.90 3.32
C ILE A 164 16.84 -8.43 4.75
N VAL A 165 16.20 -9.57 4.98
CA VAL A 165 16.01 -10.15 6.32
C VAL A 165 17.33 -10.50 6.98
N PHE A 166 18.29 -11.04 6.22
CA PHE A 166 19.58 -11.46 6.77
C PHE A 166 20.72 -10.47 6.53
N SER A 167 20.45 -9.29 6.00
CA SER A 167 21.46 -8.26 5.70
C SER A 167 22.65 -8.80 4.89
N VAL A 168 22.39 -9.61 3.86
CA VAL A 168 23.42 -10.21 2.99
C VAL A 168 23.21 -9.83 1.54
N SER A 169 24.30 -9.54 0.83
CA SER A 169 24.30 -9.44 -0.64
C SER A 169 24.56 -10.82 -1.27
N LEU A 170 23.58 -11.31 -2.03
CA LEU A 170 23.72 -12.51 -2.85
C LEU A 170 24.12 -12.10 -4.28
N GLY A 171 25.09 -12.83 -4.84
CA GLY A 171 25.47 -12.67 -6.24
C GLY A 171 24.55 -13.47 -7.16
N ASP A 172 25.11 -14.10 -8.18
CA ASP A 172 24.36 -14.95 -9.10
C ASP A 172 23.85 -16.24 -8.42
N LEU A 173 22.57 -16.25 -8.04
CA LEU A 173 21.88 -17.40 -7.45
C LEU A 173 21.83 -18.61 -8.38
N HIS A 174 21.64 -18.40 -9.68
CA HIS A 174 21.51 -19.50 -10.63
C HIS A 174 22.84 -20.21 -10.79
N HIS A 175 23.93 -19.44 -10.92
CA HIS A 175 25.27 -19.99 -11.01
C HIS A 175 25.67 -20.69 -9.69
N ALA A 176 25.39 -20.07 -8.53
CA ALA A 176 25.66 -20.67 -7.23
C ALA A 176 24.92 -22.02 -7.05
N PHE A 177 23.64 -22.07 -7.41
CA PHE A 177 22.85 -23.32 -7.35
C PHE A 177 23.32 -24.36 -8.36
N HIS A 178 23.73 -23.95 -9.56
CA HIS A 178 24.29 -24.88 -10.55
C HIS A 178 25.55 -25.58 -10.02
N ARG A 179 26.44 -24.84 -9.35
CA ARG A 179 27.65 -25.41 -8.73
C ARG A 179 27.33 -26.40 -7.62
N MET A 180 26.22 -26.24 -6.90
CA MET A 180 25.79 -27.19 -5.86
C MET A 180 25.40 -28.54 -6.45
N LYS A 181 24.78 -28.57 -7.63
CA LYS A 181 24.37 -29.82 -8.31
C LYS A 181 25.56 -30.73 -8.62
N THR A 182 26.73 -30.14 -8.86
CA THR A 182 27.94 -30.83 -9.32
C THR A 182 29.01 -30.94 -8.23
N ARG A 183 28.69 -30.57 -6.98
CA ARG A 183 29.65 -30.61 -5.87
C ARG A 183 29.92 -32.07 -5.44
N ALA A 184 31.17 -32.39 -5.11
CA ALA A 184 31.53 -33.65 -4.47
C ALA A 184 31.04 -33.65 -3.01
N GLY A 185 30.28 -34.68 -2.61
CA GLY A 185 29.63 -34.78 -1.30
C GLY A 185 28.10 -34.65 -1.38
N SER A 186 27.46 -34.22 -0.28
CA SER A 186 26.01 -33.98 -0.28
C SER A 186 25.65 -32.76 -1.13
N ARG A 187 24.61 -32.91 -1.95
CA ARG A 187 24.01 -31.83 -2.77
C ARG A 187 23.25 -30.83 -1.90
N THR A 188 22.83 -31.25 -0.71
CA THR A 188 22.01 -30.49 0.25
C THR A 188 22.67 -30.43 1.62
N ALA A 189 23.99 -30.22 1.62
CA ALA A 189 24.80 -30.31 2.83
C ALA A 189 24.34 -29.35 3.94
N PHE A 190 23.81 -28.17 3.61
CA PHE A 190 23.31 -27.24 4.62
C PHE A 190 21.95 -27.68 5.18
N LEU A 191 21.04 -28.17 4.34
CA LEU A 191 19.76 -28.69 4.82
C LEU A 191 19.93 -29.95 5.67
N ASP A 192 20.87 -30.82 5.32
CA ASP A 192 21.21 -32.00 6.10
C ASP A 192 21.70 -31.58 7.50
N HIS A 193 22.55 -30.56 7.57
CA HIS A 193 23.01 -29.98 8.83
C HIS A 193 21.86 -29.37 9.64
N LEU A 194 20.98 -28.59 9.02
CA LEU A 194 19.80 -28.00 9.68
C LEU A 194 18.87 -29.07 10.24
N LYS A 195 18.66 -30.16 9.50
CA LYS A 195 17.85 -31.29 9.94
C LYS A 195 18.46 -31.94 11.19
N ILE A 196 19.75 -32.30 11.14
CA ILE A 196 20.43 -32.95 12.28
C ILE A 196 20.39 -32.02 13.50
N SER A 197 20.72 -30.73 13.34
CA SER A 197 20.68 -29.77 14.45
C SER A 197 19.28 -29.58 15.04
N LEU A 198 18.22 -29.70 14.22
CA LEU A 198 16.85 -29.65 14.71
C LEU A 198 16.48 -30.91 15.48
N GLU A 199 16.85 -32.09 14.98
CA GLU A 199 16.63 -33.39 15.65
C GLU A 199 17.37 -33.42 17.01
N GLU A 200 18.66 -33.03 17.04
CA GLU A 200 19.44 -32.90 18.28
C GLU A 200 18.84 -31.90 19.28
N TYR A 201 18.19 -30.83 18.79
CA TYR A 201 17.52 -29.87 19.65
C TYR A 201 16.21 -30.42 20.21
N MET A 202 15.48 -31.23 19.45
CA MET A 202 14.26 -31.90 19.91
C MET A 202 14.56 -33.01 20.93
N ASP A 203 15.69 -33.71 20.76
CA ASP A 203 16.13 -34.79 21.67
C ASP A 203 16.77 -34.26 22.97
N LYS A 204 17.04 -32.95 23.07
CA LYS A 204 17.37 -32.31 24.34
C LYS A 204 16.10 -32.22 25.17
N ASP A 205 15.89 -33.21 26.03
CA ASP A 205 14.89 -33.14 27.09
C ASP A 205 15.03 -31.80 27.84
N LEU A 206 13.95 -31.01 27.82
CA LEU A 206 13.76 -29.77 28.60
C LEU A 206 13.55 -30.10 30.09
#